data_AF-A0A0W8FW77-F1
#
_entry.id   AF-A0A0W8FW77-F1
#
_cell.length_a   1.000
_cell.length_b   1.000
_cell.length_c   1.000
_cell.angle_alpha   90.00
_cell.angle_beta   90.00
_cell.angle_gamma   90.00
#
_symmetry.space_group_name_H-M   'P 1'
#
loop_
_entity.id
_entity.type
_entity.pdbx_description
1 polymer ?
#
loop_
_entity_poly.entity_id
_entity_poly.type
_entity_poly.pdbx_seq_one_letter_code
_entity_poly.pdbx_strand_id
1 'polypeptide(L)'
;MNNDEIKNQDKQITGAPLVEFLTVLVKHRYFLISFIFSITLIATVYALVAPKWYRSTSVVLAAEQTDFLGGLSGLSSIVKGFSASKGLASLTGNTETDRYLAILQSATVLDNVINKFNLRQVYDMEDDYYEKLVKELQSNVNMEIGDEGQLVISVFDKDKQRAADMANYFVEQLNEINTRMHVQNAKANREFIEKRYKQNMNDIVTLEADMKNFQETYGVIAVPEQLETTVAAMAALYGRLVEKELELSVLEQSLNKTHPLVSIAQMQVDELRSKIQAMNRGEAKINDDDINLLIPFKKAPELAGKYLKIYRDLEIQYKILEFVTPLYEQAKVEEVRSTPSVLVLDYAGPAERKAKPKGTIYLLVSFVASGIIGLFIVFTLHIGSKFNNLQDTRVYYIKEALQKDYSKLRSFINKRKLNG
;
A
#
# COMPACT_ATOMS: atom_id res chain seq x y z
N MET A 1 -75.20 -26.59 36.38
CA MET A 1 -73.97 -25.81 36.11
C MET A 1 -73.24 -26.54 35.01
N ASN A 2 -73.40 -26.09 33.76
CA ASN A 2 -72.97 -26.83 32.58
C ASN A 2 -71.70 -26.22 31.99
N ASN A 3 -70.78 -27.09 31.61
CA ASN A 3 -69.40 -26.87 31.16
C ASN A 3 -69.26 -26.17 29.78
N ASP A 4 -70.20 -25.30 29.41
CA ASP A 4 -70.26 -24.73 28.05
C ASP A 4 -69.65 -23.32 27.92
N GLU A 5 -69.25 -22.68 29.03
CA GLU A 5 -68.71 -21.31 29.00
C GLU A 5 -67.19 -21.21 28.78
N ILE A 6 -66.43 -22.33 28.83
CA ILE A 6 -64.95 -22.28 28.69
C ILE A 6 -64.49 -22.53 27.25
N LYS A 7 -65.36 -22.93 26.32
CA LYS A 7 -64.94 -23.38 24.97
C LYS A 7 -65.02 -22.35 23.84
N ASN A 8 -65.39 -21.10 24.12
CA ASN A 8 -65.62 -20.09 23.07
C ASN A 8 -64.62 -18.94 22.99
N GLN A 9 -63.49 -18.96 23.71
CA GLN A 9 -62.46 -17.91 23.60
C GLN A 9 -61.17 -18.30 22.84
N ASP A 10 -60.93 -19.59 22.56
CA ASP A 10 -59.68 -20.06 21.94
C ASP A 10 -59.83 -20.53 20.49
N LYS A 11 -60.56 -19.76 19.67
CA LYS A 11 -60.48 -19.88 18.20
C LYS A 11 -60.06 -18.56 17.57
N GLN A 12 -59.02 -17.93 18.13
CA GLN A 12 -58.22 -16.98 17.37
C GLN A 12 -57.56 -17.75 16.23
N ILE A 13 -58.13 -17.57 15.05
CA ILE A 13 -57.69 -18.17 13.80
C ILE A 13 -56.22 -17.76 13.58
N THR A 14 -55.31 -18.72 13.65
CA THR A 14 -53.86 -18.54 13.43
C THR A 14 -53.50 -18.08 11.99
N GLY A 15 -54.50 -17.87 11.13
CA GLY A 15 -54.38 -17.24 9.81
C GLY A 15 -55.05 -15.85 9.67
N ALA A 16 -55.68 -15.31 10.72
CA ALA A 16 -56.35 -14.00 10.67
C ALA A 16 -55.42 -12.86 10.22
N PRO A 17 -54.14 -12.78 10.65
CA PRO A 17 -53.24 -11.70 10.20
C PRO A 17 -52.88 -11.80 8.71
N LEU A 18 -52.72 -13.02 8.19
CA LEU A 18 -52.37 -13.26 6.79
C LEU A 18 -53.54 -12.96 5.86
N VAL A 19 -54.74 -13.39 6.25
CA VAL A 19 -55.97 -13.10 5.51
C VAL A 19 -56.27 -11.61 5.55
N GLU A 20 -56.08 -10.95 6.70
CA GLU A 20 -56.23 -9.51 6.83
C GLU A 20 -55.24 -8.77 5.91
N PHE A 21 -53.96 -9.15 5.90
CA PHE A 21 -52.95 -8.60 4.99
C PHE A 21 -53.36 -8.74 3.51
N LEU A 22 -53.81 -9.93 3.10
CA LEU A 22 -54.29 -10.18 1.73
C LEU A 22 -55.53 -9.36 1.39
N THR A 23 -56.47 -9.17 2.33
CA THR A 23 -57.66 -8.35 2.09
C THR A 23 -57.32 -6.87 1.91
N VAL A 24 -56.38 -6.34 2.69
CA VAL A 24 -55.91 -4.95 2.59
C VAL A 24 -55.23 -4.70 1.24
N LEU A 25 -54.42 -5.66 0.79
CA LEU A 25 -53.80 -5.67 -0.54
C LEU A 25 -54.84 -5.63 -1.66
N VAL A 26 -55.81 -6.53 -1.62
CA VAL A 26 -56.86 -6.61 -2.65
C VAL A 26 -57.74 -5.36 -2.66
N LYS A 27 -58.00 -4.76 -1.48
CA LYS A 27 -58.78 -3.51 -1.33
C LYS A 27 -58.08 -2.32 -1.99
N HIS A 28 -56.76 -2.21 -1.87
CA HIS A 28 -55.98 -1.08 -2.41
C HIS A 28 -55.17 -1.44 -3.67
N ARG A 29 -55.50 -2.55 -4.35
CA ARG A 29 -54.73 -3.07 -5.50
C ARG A 29 -54.52 -2.06 -6.62
N TYR A 30 -55.52 -1.24 -6.94
CA TYR A 30 -55.40 -0.22 -7.99
C TYR A 30 -54.46 0.92 -7.59
N PHE A 31 -54.45 1.29 -6.30
CA PHE A 31 -53.50 2.25 -5.78
C PHE A 31 -52.07 1.69 -5.84
N LEU A 32 -51.85 0.47 -5.37
CA LEU A 32 -50.52 -0.18 -5.41
C LEU A 32 -49.98 -0.32 -6.83
N ILE A 33 -50.80 -0.81 -7.77
CA ILE A 33 -50.39 -0.97 -9.17
C ILE A 33 -50.07 0.41 -9.78
N SER A 34 -50.94 1.41 -9.58
CA SER A 34 -50.70 2.77 -10.10
C SER A 34 -49.45 3.42 -9.51
N PHE A 35 -49.21 3.25 -8.21
CA PHE A 35 -48.05 3.79 -7.49
C PHE A 35 -46.75 3.16 -7.98
N ILE A 36 -46.69 1.82 -8.02
CA ILE A 36 -45.54 1.06 -8.52
C ILE A 36 -45.26 1.44 -9.97
N PHE A 37 -46.28 1.46 -10.82
CA PHE A 37 -46.14 1.81 -12.23
C PHE A 37 -45.62 3.23 -12.40
N SER A 38 -46.16 4.21 -11.66
CA SER A 38 -45.74 5.60 -11.76
C SER A 38 -44.27 5.79 -11.36
N ILE A 39 -43.83 5.21 -10.24
CA ILE A 39 -42.43 5.31 -9.79
C ILE A 39 -41.49 4.60 -10.77
N THR A 40 -41.87 3.39 -11.21
CA THR A 40 -41.06 2.61 -12.16
C THR A 40 -40.94 3.35 -13.50
N LEU A 41 -42.02 3.98 -13.97
CA LEU A 41 -42.01 4.78 -15.20
C LEU A 41 -41.10 6.00 -15.06
N ILE A 42 -41.20 6.76 -13.97
CA ILE A 42 -40.34 7.92 -13.70
C ILE A 42 -38.86 7.49 -13.65
N ALA A 43 -38.54 6.41 -12.93
CA ALA A 43 -37.17 5.90 -12.83
C ALA A 43 -36.62 5.43 -14.19
N THR A 44 -37.46 4.81 -15.01
CA THR A 44 -37.08 4.34 -16.35
C THR A 44 -36.83 5.52 -17.30
N VAL A 45 -37.69 6.54 -17.28
CA VAL A 45 -37.49 7.77 -18.06
C VAL A 45 -36.20 8.47 -17.63
N TYR A 46 -35.96 8.59 -16.32
CA TYR A 46 -34.72 9.15 -15.79
C TYR A 46 -33.48 8.39 -16.28
N ALA A 47 -33.50 7.05 -16.26
CA ALA A 47 -32.38 6.23 -16.73
C ALA A 47 -32.10 6.35 -18.25
N LEU A 48 -33.08 6.80 -19.04
CA LEU A 48 -32.90 7.06 -20.47
C LEU A 48 -32.37 8.46 -20.76
N VAL A 49 -32.70 9.45 -19.92
CA VAL A 49 -32.27 10.85 -20.06
C VAL A 49 -30.89 11.09 -19.43
N ALA A 50 -30.56 10.35 -18.37
CA ALA A 50 -29.28 10.49 -17.67
C ALA A 50 -28.07 10.29 -18.62
N PRO A 51 -26.96 11.03 -18.39
CA PRO A 51 -25.78 10.96 -19.25
C PRO A 51 -25.24 9.54 -19.32
N LYS A 52 -24.89 9.12 -20.54
CA LYS A 52 -24.28 7.81 -20.78
C LYS A 52 -22.80 7.89 -20.42
N TRP A 53 -22.35 6.97 -19.59
CA TRP A 53 -20.95 6.82 -19.22
C TRP A 53 -20.40 5.54 -19.84
N TYR A 54 -19.19 5.63 -20.35
CA TYR A 54 -18.41 4.58 -20.98
C TYR A 54 -17.26 4.19 -20.07
N ARG A 55 -16.89 2.90 -20.06
CA ARG A 55 -15.76 2.38 -19.27
C ARG A 55 -14.71 1.86 -20.22
N SER A 56 -13.48 2.35 -20.09
CA SER A 56 -12.30 1.81 -20.77
C SER A 56 -11.30 1.33 -19.74
N THR A 57 -10.58 0.25 -20.05
CA THR A 57 -9.70 -0.44 -19.10
C THR A 57 -8.35 -0.70 -19.73
N SER A 58 -7.28 -0.37 -19.02
CA SER A 58 -5.91 -0.80 -19.33
C SER A 58 -5.41 -1.76 -18.25
N VAL A 59 -4.59 -2.73 -18.65
CA VAL A 59 -4.03 -3.74 -17.74
C VAL A 59 -2.51 -3.71 -17.85
N VAL A 60 -1.83 -3.60 -16.69
CA VAL A 60 -0.37 -3.55 -16.62
C VAL A 60 0.17 -4.51 -15.58
N LEU A 61 1.36 -5.05 -15.83
CA LEU A 61 2.15 -5.84 -14.89
C LEU A 61 3.39 -5.05 -14.46
N ALA A 62 3.87 -5.33 -13.24
CA ALA A 62 5.22 -4.94 -12.88
C ALA A 62 6.21 -5.67 -13.79
N ALA A 63 7.10 -4.91 -14.44
CA ALA A 63 8.17 -5.53 -15.21
C ALA A 63 9.09 -6.26 -14.23
N GLU A 64 9.34 -7.55 -14.45
CA GLU A 64 10.34 -8.27 -13.67
C GLU A 64 11.71 -7.63 -13.90
N GLN A 65 12.31 -7.10 -12.84
CA GLN A 65 13.70 -6.70 -12.87
C GLN A 65 14.54 -7.97 -12.91
N THR A 66 15.00 -8.31 -14.09
CA THR A 66 15.97 -9.39 -14.29
C THR A 66 17.27 -9.02 -13.56
N ASP A 67 17.52 -9.71 -12.45
CA ASP A 67 18.78 -9.70 -11.69
C ASP A 67 19.88 -10.29 -12.59
N PHE A 68 20.52 -9.43 -13.38
CA PHE A 68 21.52 -9.79 -14.38
C PHE A 68 22.69 -10.62 -13.80
N LEU A 69 23.01 -10.46 -12.52
CA LEU A 69 24.10 -11.16 -11.86
C LEU A 69 23.66 -12.35 -11.00
N GLY A 70 22.34 -12.55 -10.80
CA GLY A 70 21.80 -13.70 -10.08
C GLY A 70 22.09 -15.05 -10.74
N GLY A 71 22.46 -15.04 -12.03
CA GLY A 71 22.85 -16.22 -12.82
C GLY A 71 24.34 -16.61 -12.74
N LEU A 72 25.21 -15.78 -12.13
CA LEU A 72 26.62 -16.12 -11.92
C LEU A 72 26.75 -16.89 -10.60
N SER A 73 26.92 -18.21 -10.71
CA SER A 73 26.85 -19.20 -9.63
C SER A 73 27.74 -18.92 -8.40
N GLY A 74 28.83 -18.15 -8.55
CA GLY A 74 29.75 -17.79 -7.46
C GLY A 74 29.43 -16.50 -6.70
N LEU A 75 28.74 -15.54 -7.32
CA LEU A 75 28.45 -14.21 -6.71
C LEU A 75 27.01 -14.12 -6.17
N SER A 76 26.20 -15.16 -6.42
CA SER A 76 24.78 -15.19 -6.08
C SER A 76 24.48 -15.14 -4.58
N SER A 77 25.40 -15.52 -3.69
CA SER A 77 25.16 -15.49 -2.23
C SER A 77 25.25 -14.07 -1.65
N ILE A 78 26.16 -13.24 -2.17
CA ILE A 78 26.35 -11.84 -1.76
C ILE A 78 25.24 -10.98 -2.38
N VAL A 79 24.91 -11.21 -3.67
CA VAL A 79 23.88 -10.44 -4.38
C VAL A 79 22.46 -10.79 -3.93
N LYS A 80 22.16 -12.05 -3.57
CA LYS A 80 20.87 -12.41 -2.95
C LYS A 80 20.65 -11.76 -1.58
N GLY A 81 21.74 -11.43 -0.87
CA GLY A 81 21.68 -10.63 0.37
C GLY A 81 21.34 -9.16 0.10
N PHE A 82 21.72 -8.65 -1.07
CA PHE A 82 21.48 -7.27 -1.48
C PHE A 82 20.08 -7.04 -2.11
N SER A 83 19.51 -8.07 -2.75
CA SER A 83 18.11 -8.08 -3.20
C SER A 83 17.16 -8.33 -2.02
N ALA A 84 17.15 -7.40 -1.07
CA ALA A 84 16.17 -7.31 0.03
C ALA A 84 14.71 -7.24 -0.48
N SER A 85 14.49 -7.06 -1.79
CA SER A 85 13.17 -7.04 -2.41
C SER A 85 12.50 -8.42 -2.49
N LYS A 86 13.25 -9.52 -2.71
CA LYS A 86 12.63 -10.82 -3.07
C LYS A 86 12.28 -11.72 -1.87
N GLY A 87 13.06 -11.68 -0.79
CA GLY A 87 12.76 -12.40 0.47
C GLY A 87 11.73 -11.69 1.36
N LEU A 88 11.42 -10.43 1.03
CA LEU A 88 10.63 -9.52 1.85
C LEU A 88 9.23 -9.27 1.30
N ALA A 89 9.07 -9.24 -0.02
CA ALA A 89 7.77 -9.14 -0.67
C ALA A 89 6.82 -10.28 -0.24
N SER A 90 7.36 -11.43 0.17
CA SER A 90 6.57 -12.55 0.71
C SER A 90 6.17 -12.40 2.19
N LEU A 91 6.77 -11.46 2.95
CA LEU A 91 6.56 -11.32 4.39
C LEU A 91 5.79 -10.05 4.77
N THR A 92 5.86 -8.99 3.96
CA THR A 92 5.24 -7.69 4.28
C THR A 92 3.92 -7.43 3.55
N GLY A 93 3.55 -8.26 2.57
CA GLY A 93 2.30 -8.12 1.80
C GLY A 93 2.23 -6.89 0.90
N ASN A 94 3.14 -5.92 1.04
CA ASN A 94 3.23 -4.73 0.20
C ASN A 94 4.01 -5.08 -1.07
N THR A 95 3.27 -5.28 -2.14
CA THR A 95 3.78 -5.63 -3.47
C THR A 95 4.25 -4.39 -4.23
N GLU A 96 5.10 -4.56 -5.24
CA GLU A 96 5.44 -3.50 -6.22
C GLU A 96 4.16 -2.83 -6.78
N THR A 97 3.07 -3.60 -6.89
CA THR A 97 1.76 -3.14 -7.35
C THR A 97 1.08 -2.16 -6.38
N ASP A 98 1.30 -2.29 -5.06
CA ASP A 98 0.79 -1.31 -4.08
C ASP A 98 1.52 0.03 -4.21
N ARG A 99 2.82 0.01 -4.51
CA ARG A 99 3.58 1.23 -4.84
C ARG A 99 3.01 1.90 -6.09
N TYR A 100 2.67 1.13 -7.12
CA TYR A 100 2.07 1.65 -8.34
C TYR A 100 0.71 2.28 -8.08
N LEU A 101 -0.13 1.64 -7.26
CA LEU A 101 -1.41 2.20 -6.86
C LEU A 101 -1.23 3.53 -6.13
N ALA A 102 -0.26 3.62 -5.21
CA ALA A 102 0.06 4.86 -4.50
C ALA A 102 0.56 5.98 -5.44
N ILE A 103 1.37 5.63 -6.45
CA ILE A 103 1.82 6.59 -7.48
C ILE A 103 0.62 7.11 -8.28
N LEU A 104 -0.25 6.22 -8.77
CA LEU A 104 -1.42 6.59 -9.57
C LEU A 104 -2.44 7.44 -8.82
N GLN A 105 -2.57 7.23 -7.50
CA GLN A 105 -3.46 8.00 -6.63
C GLN A 105 -2.82 9.30 -6.12
N SER A 106 -1.55 9.55 -6.44
CA SER A 106 -0.85 10.76 -5.99
C SER A 106 -1.47 12.02 -6.58
N ALA A 107 -1.40 13.11 -5.81
CA ALA A 107 -1.91 14.42 -6.24
C ALA A 107 -1.28 14.87 -7.57
N THR A 108 0.00 14.55 -7.80
CA THR A 108 0.72 14.88 -9.04
C THR A 108 0.11 14.19 -10.26
N VAL A 109 -0.18 12.88 -10.18
CA VAL A 109 -0.79 12.16 -11.30
C VAL A 109 -2.19 12.66 -11.57
N LEU A 110 -3.00 12.85 -10.52
CA LEU A 110 -4.36 13.34 -10.65
C LEU A 110 -4.39 14.75 -11.27
N ASP A 111 -3.50 15.65 -10.84
CA ASP A 111 -3.38 16.99 -11.42
C ASP A 111 -2.95 16.94 -12.90
N ASN A 112 -1.97 16.10 -13.24
CA ASN A 112 -1.52 15.91 -14.62
C ASN A 112 -2.66 15.41 -15.52
N VAL A 113 -3.50 14.48 -15.04
CA VAL A 113 -4.67 13.98 -15.77
C VAL A 113 -5.73 15.08 -15.92
N ILE A 114 -6.04 15.80 -14.83
CA ILE A 114 -7.01 16.91 -14.84
C ILE A 114 -6.62 17.96 -15.88
N ASN A 115 -5.36 18.36 -15.89
CA ASN A 115 -4.83 19.38 -16.78
C ASN A 115 -4.74 18.89 -18.23
N LYS A 116 -4.28 17.65 -18.46
CA LYS A 116 -4.15 17.07 -19.82
C LYS A 116 -5.49 17.00 -20.55
N PHE A 117 -6.55 16.62 -19.84
CA PHE A 117 -7.88 16.41 -20.42
C PHE A 117 -8.86 17.57 -20.17
N ASN A 118 -8.38 18.68 -19.58
CA ASN A 118 -9.19 19.84 -19.21
C ASN A 118 -10.46 19.46 -18.43
N LEU A 119 -10.31 18.56 -17.45
CA LEU A 119 -11.46 17.93 -16.77
C LEU A 119 -12.35 18.91 -16.04
N ARG A 120 -11.81 20.07 -15.66
CA ARG A 120 -12.58 21.17 -15.06
C ARG A 120 -13.74 21.62 -15.98
N GLN A 121 -13.50 21.71 -17.28
CA GLN A 121 -14.52 22.03 -18.27
C GLN A 121 -15.41 20.83 -18.59
N VAL A 122 -14.82 19.63 -18.69
CA VAL A 122 -15.56 18.40 -19.03
C VAL A 122 -16.62 18.04 -17.98
N TYR A 123 -16.33 18.33 -16.72
CA TYR A 123 -17.23 18.09 -15.59
C TYR A 123 -18.12 19.30 -15.25
N ASP A 124 -18.04 20.39 -16.02
CA ASP A 124 -18.80 21.62 -15.78
C ASP A 124 -18.54 22.18 -14.35
N MET A 125 -17.26 22.21 -13.93
CA MET A 125 -16.79 22.53 -12.57
C MET A 125 -15.83 23.74 -12.56
N GLU A 126 -15.99 24.71 -13.46
CA GLU A 126 -15.07 25.85 -13.56
C GLU A 126 -14.94 26.66 -12.26
N ASP A 127 -16.06 26.88 -11.58
CA ASP A 127 -16.15 27.69 -10.35
C ASP A 127 -16.04 26.87 -9.06
N ASP A 128 -15.89 25.54 -9.17
CA ASP A 128 -15.82 24.66 -8.01
C ASP A 128 -14.41 24.59 -7.39
N TYR A 129 -14.38 24.22 -6.10
CA TYR A 129 -13.14 23.97 -5.39
C TYR A 129 -12.38 22.79 -6.02
N TYR A 130 -11.06 22.94 -6.15
CA TYR A 130 -10.18 21.93 -6.73
C TYR A 130 -10.32 20.55 -6.07
N GLU A 131 -10.52 20.50 -4.74
CA GLU A 131 -10.73 19.25 -4.01
C GLU A 131 -11.95 18.46 -4.52
N LYS A 132 -13.05 19.15 -4.89
CA LYS A 132 -14.24 18.49 -5.44
C LYS A 132 -13.93 17.89 -6.81
N LEU A 133 -13.20 18.61 -7.65
CA LEU A 133 -12.79 18.13 -8.98
C LEU A 133 -11.93 16.85 -8.87
N VAL A 134 -10.99 16.82 -7.93
CA VAL A 134 -10.17 15.64 -7.66
C VAL A 134 -11.03 14.46 -7.19
N LYS A 135 -11.98 14.69 -6.26
CA LYS A 135 -12.91 13.65 -5.80
C LYS A 135 -13.80 13.12 -6.93
N GLU A 136 -14.24 13.98 -7.84
CA GLU A 136 -15.02 13.57 -9.01
C GLU A 136 -14.19 12.74 -9.99
N LEU A 137 -12.92 13.09 -10.22
CA LEU A 137 -12.02 12.23 -11.00
C LEU A 137 -11.83 10.87 -10.30
N GLN A 138 -11.51 10.87 -9.01
CA GLN A 138 -11.29 9.64 -8.24
C GLN A 138 -12.53 8.73 -8.23
N SER A 139 -13.75 9.28 -8.16
CA SER A 139 -14.99 8.48 -8.21
C SER A 139 -15.24 7.85 -9.59
N ASN A 140 -14.64 8.42 -10.63
CA ASN A 140 -14.74 7.97 -12.01
C ASN A 140 -13.52 7.15 -12.48
N VAL A 141 -12.61 6.82 -11.57
CA VAL A 141 -11.47 5.95 -11.85
C VAL A 141 -11.47 4.82 -10.83
N ASN A 142 -11.41 3.59 -11.32
CA ASN A 142 -11.31 2.39 -10.49
C ASN A 142 -9.98 1.70 -10.78
N MET A 143 -9.17 1.48 -9.75
CA MET A 143 -7.87 0.84 -9.84
C MET A 143 -7.86 -0.35 -8.89
N GLU A 144 -7.66 -1.54 -9.44
CA GLU A 144 -7.71 -2.79 -8.69
C GLU A 144 -6.49 -3.65 -9.00
N ILE A 145 -6.01 -4.38 -8.00
CA ILE A 145 -4.99 -5.42 -8.16
C ILE A 145 -5.74 -6.73 -8.40
N GLY A 146 -5.53 -7.32 -9.57
CA GLY A 146 -6.08 -8.62 -9.93
C GLY A 146 -5.39 -9.76 -9.19
N ASP A 147 -6.01 -10.94 -9.21
CA ASP A 147 -5.53 -12.12 -8.48
C ASP A 147 -4.14 -12.60 -8.92
N GLU A 148 -3.73 -12.28 -10.15
CA GLU A 148 -2.41 -12.62 -10.72
C GLU A 148 -1.38 -11.48 -10.53
N GLY A 149 -1.71 -10.46 -9.73
CA GLY A 149 -0.84 -9.32 -9.44
C GLY A 149 -0.84 -8.22 -10.51
N GLN A 150 -1.71 -8.31 -11.52
CA GLN A 150 -1.90 -7.27 -12.54
C GLN A 150 -2.65 -6.06 -11.99
N LEU A 151 -2.24 -4.88 -12.39
CA LEU A 151 -2.92 -3.63 -12.08
C LEU A 151 -3.93 -3.32 -13.19
N VAL A 152 -5.20 -3.28 -12.83
CA VAL A 152 -6.32 -3.00 -13.73
C VAL A 152 -6.79 -1.57 -13.49
N ILE A 153 -6.63 -0.70 -14.48
CA ILE A 153 -7.01 0.72 -14.41
C ILE A 153 -8.23 0.90 -15.30
N SER A 154 -9.38 1.19 -14.69
CA SER A 154 -10.65 1.42 -15.37
C SER A 154 -11.08 2.88 -15.22
N VAL A 155 -11.32 3.57 -16.32
CA VAL A 155 -11.77 4.96 -16.31
C VAL A 155 -13.18 5.07 -16.89
N PHE A 156 -14.02 5.86 -16.22
CA PHE A 156 -15.38 6.16 -16.63
C PHE A 156 -15.49 7.60 -17.15
N ASP A 157 -16.01 7.77 -18.36
CA ASP A 157 -16.23 9.10 -18.93
C ASP A 157 -17.49 9.15 -19.82
N LYS A 158 -18.06 10.33 -20.03
CA LYS A 158 -19.17 10.59 -20.97
C LYS A 158 -18.75 10.36 -22.44
N ASP A 159 -17.47 10.55 -22.76
CA ASP A 159 -16.88 10.31 -24.08
C ASP A 159 -16.09 8.98 -24.12
N LYS A 160 -16.30 8.20 -25.18
CA LYS A 160 -15.69 6.87 -25.35
C LYS A 160 -14.18 6.93 -25.56
N GLN A 161 -13.72 7.94 -26.31
CA GLN A 161 -12.32 8.08 -26.67
C GLN A 161 -11.55 8.63 -25.48
N ARG A 162 -12.08 9.68 -24.82
CA ARG A 162 -11.47 10.26 -23.63
C ARG A 162 -11.33 9.25 -22.49
N ALA A 163 -12.30 8.35 -22.29
CA ALA A 163 -12.17 7.26 -21.31
C ALA A 163 -10.94 6.37 -21.60
N ALA A 164 -10.73 6.00 -22.87
CA ALA A 164 -9.61 5.17 -23.30
C ALA A 164 -8.27 5.92 -23.18
N ASP A 165 -8.24 7.16 -23.66
CA ASP A 165 -7.05 8.02 -23.62
C ASP A 165 -6.63 8.29 -22.18
N MET A 166 -7.59 8.56 -21.26
CA MET A 166 -7.31 8.74 -19.84
C MET A 166 -6.71 7.48 -19.20
N ALA A 167 -7.29 6.30 -19.45
CA ALA A 167 -6.77 5.05 -18.91
C ALA A 167 -5.33 4.78 -19.38
N ASN A 168 -5.04 4.97 -20.67
CA ASN A 168 -3.69 4.86 -21.22
C ASN A 168 -2.75 5.93 -20.65
N TYR A 169 -3.23 7.15 -20.43
CA TYR A 169 -2.43 8.23 -19.85
C TYR A 169 -2.06 7.97 -18.39
N PHE A 170 -2.94 7.34 -17.60
CA PHE A 170 -2.57 6.87 -16.25
C PHE A 170 -1.38 5.90 -16.29
N VAL A 171 -1.36 4.97 -17.25
CA VAL A 171 -0.24 4.05 -17.45
C VAL A 171 1.05 4.80 -17.84
N GLU A 172 0.94 5.78 -18.73
CA GLU A 172 2.07 6.64 -19.12
C GLU A 172 2.65 7.39 -17.92
N GLN A 173 1.79 8.02 -17.11
CA GLN A 173 2.19 8.75 -15.91
C GLN A 173 2.83 7.83 -14.86
N LEU A 174 2.30 6.63 -14.68
CA LEU A 174 2.91 5.62 -13.82
C LEU A 174 4.32 5.27 -14.30
N ASN A 175 4.48 4.98 -15.58
CA ASN A 175 5.78 4.62 -16.15
C ASN A 175 6.78 5.78 -16.03
N GLU A 176 6.35 7.02 -16.28
CA GLU A 176 7.19 8.20 -16.19
C GLU A 176 7.68 8.45 -14.75
N ILE A 177 6.77 8.46 -13.78
CA ILE A 177 7.11 8.73 -12.38
C ILE A 177 7.96 7.59 -11.81
N ASN A 178 7.58 6.34 -12.04
CA ASN A 178 8.32 5.21 -11.50
C ASN A 178 9.73 5.11 -12.12
N THR A 179 9.86 5.36 -13.44
CA THR A 179 11.19 5.41 -14.10
C THR A 179 12.04 6.55 -13.54
N ARG A 180 11.47 7.74 -13.35
CA ARG A 180 12.17 8.88 -12.74
C ARG A 180 12.67 8.56 -11.33
N MET A 181 11.81 7.96 -10.51
CA MET A 181 12.18 7.54 -9.15
C MET A 181 13.28 6.47 -9.18
N HIS A 182 13.22 5.50 -10.09
CA HIS A 182 14.27 4.50 -10.24
C HIS A 182 15.61 5.10 -10.64
N VAL A 183 15.64 6.00 -11.63
CA VAL A 183 16.88 6.68 -12.04
C VAL A 183 17.45 7.50 -10.88
N GLN A 184 16.60 8.21 -10.13
CA GLN A 184 17.04 8.97 -8.96
C GLN A 184 17.64 8.07 -7.87
N ASN A 185 16.99 6.94 -7.56
CA ASN A 185 17.47 5.98 -6.57
C ASN A 185 18.77 5.29 -7.02
N ALA A 186 18.84 4.86 -8.27
CA ALA A 186 20.02 4.22 -8.85
C ALA A 186 21.22 5.17 -8.86
N LYS A 187 20.99 6.45 -9.23
CA LYS A 187 22.00 7.49 -9.13
C LYS A 187 22.49 7.67 -7.70
N ALA A 188 21.58 7.87 -6.74
CA ALA A 188 21.94 8.05 -5.33
C ALA A 188 22.78 6.87 -4.78
N ASN A 189 22.40 5.64 -5.13
CA ASN A 189 23.14 4.43 -4.79
C ASN A 189 24.55 4.44 -5.42
N ARG A 190 24.66 4.77 -6.71
CA ARG A 190 25.96 4.88 -7.39
C ARG A 190 26.86 5.92 -6.75
N GLU A 191 26.37 7.13 -6.45
CA GLU A 191 27.24 8.17 -5.84
C GLU A 191 27.73 7.75 -4.46
N PHE A 192 26.89 7.04 -3.70
CA PHE A 192 27.27 6.52 -2.39
C PHE A 192 28.37 5.45 -2.50
N ILE A 193 28.19 4.45 -3.37
CA ILE A 193 29.20 3.40 -3.60
C ILE A 193 30.49 4.00 -4.17
N GLU A 194 30.38 4.97 -5.08
CA GLU A 194 31.53 5.70 -5.63
C GLU A 194 32.34 6.38 -4.53
N LYS A 195 31.68 7.02 -3.56
CA LYS A 195 32.36 7.66 -2.42
C LYS A 195 33.14 6.63 -1.61
N ARG A 196 32.57 5.45 -1.35
CA ARG A 196 33.24 4.36 -0.63
C ARG A 196 34.41 3.79 -1.42
N TYR A 197 34.24 3.59 -2.72
CA TYR A 197 35.30 3.15 -3.63
C TYR A 197 36.49 4.12 -3.63
N LYS A 198 36.23 5.42 -3.82
CA LYS A 198 37.29 6.45 -3.84
C LYS A 198 38.00 6.56 -2.50
N GLN A 199 37.26 6.46 -1.38
CA GLN A 199 37.84 6.46 -0.05
C GLN A 199 38.78 5.25 0.14
N ASN A 200 38.31 4.05 -0.18
CA ASN A 200 39.09 2.82 -0.07
C ASN A 200 40.36 2.87 -0.94
N MET A 201 40.28 3.39 -2.17
CA MET A 201 41.45 3.59 -3.02
C MET A 201 42.47 4.56 -2.42
N ASN A 202 42.03 5.69 -1.85
CA ASN A 202 42.93 6.63 -1.19
C ASN A 202 43.59 6.04 0.07
N ASP A 203 42.84 5.25 0.84
CA ASP A 203 43.35 4.56 2.02
C ASP A 203 44.43 3.54 1.63
N ILE A 204 44.22 2.77 0.54
CA ILE A 204 45.22 1.84 -0.02
C ILE A 204 46.48 2.59 -0.40
N VAL A 205 46.39 3.64 -1.22
CA VAL A 205 47.57 4.42 -1.67
C VAL A 205 48.36 4.96 -0.48
N THR A 206 47.67 5.44 0.56
CA THR A 206 48.32 5.97 1.77
C THR A 206 49.01 4.85 2.55
N LEU A 207 48.34 3.71 2.76
CA LEU A 207 48.89 2.56 3.48
C LEU A 207 50.04 1.88 2.74
N GLU A 208 49.99 1.82 1.40
CA GLU A 208 51.09 1.35 0.57
C GLU A 208 52.32 2.26 0.68
N ALA A 209 52.12 3.58 0.67
CA ALA A 209 53.20 4.54 0.87
C ALA A 209 53.80 4.44 2.28
N ASP A 210 52.97 4.30 3.30
CA ASP A 210 53.40 4.08 4.69
C ASP A 210 54.17 2.76 4.84
N MET A 211 53.68 1.69 4.20
CA MET A 211 54.33 0.39 4.17
C MET A 211 55.71 0.49 3.52
N LYS A 212 55.78 1.09 2.33
CA LYS A 212 57.04 1.31 1.60
C LYS A 212 58.05 2.10 2.44
N ASN A 213 57.65 3.25 2.99
CA ASN A 213 58.52 4.08 3.83
C ASN A 213 59.02 3.33 5.07
N PHE A 214 58.15 2.53 5.69
CA PHE A 214 58.52 1.70 6.84
C PHE A 214 59.55 0.63 6.45
N GLN A 215 59.33 -0.07 5.33
CA GLN A 215 60.25 -1.10 4.82
C GLN A 215 61.61 -0.50 4.43
N GLU A 216 61.63 0.65 3.77
CA GLU A 216 62.86 1.36 3.39
C GLU A 216 63.67 1.84 4.61
N THR A 217 62.99 2.33 5.66
CA THR A 217 63.65 2.87 6.86
C THR A 217 64.20 1.77 7.77
N TYR A 218 63.48 0.67 7.92
CA TYR A 218 63.76 -0.34 8.95
C TYR A 218 64.14 -1.73 8.42
N GLY A 219 64.07 -1.97 7.10
CA GLY A 219 64.52 -3.22 6.47
C GLY A 219 63.70 -4.48 6.81
N VAL A 220 62.46 -4.32 7.29
CA VAL A 220 61.57 -5.43 7.67
C VAL A 220 60.75 -5.87 6.46
N ILE A 221 60.89 -7.14 6.02
CA ILE A 221 60.35 -7.57 4.71
C ILE A 221 59.33 -8.72 4.83
N ALA A 222 59.21 -9.40 5.98
CA ALA A 222 58.39 -10.61 6.08
C ALA A 222 57.43 -10.61 7.28
N VAL A 223 56.18 -10.95 7.00
CA VAL A 223 55.17 -11.35 8.00
C VAL A 223 55.28 -12.87 8.20
N PRO A 224 55.32 -13.40 9.43
CA PRO A 224 55.18 -14.83 9.69
C PRO A 224 53.84 -15.38 9.17
N GLU A 225 53.86 -16.56 8.53
CA GLU A 225 52.69 -17.22 7.90
C GLU A 225 51.47 -17.37 8.83
N GLN A 226 51.69 -17.62 10.12
CA GLN A 226 50.64 -17.71 11.14
C GLN A 226 49.88 -16.38 11.35
N LEU A 227 50.55 -15.23 11.14
CA LEU A 227 49.92 -13.91 11.25
C LEU A 227 49.20 -13.52 9.97
N GLU A 228 49.68 -13.97 8.81
CA GLU A 228 49.01 -13.77 7.52
C GLU A 228 47.61 -14.41 7.51
N THR A 229 47.49 -15.67 7.93
CA THR A 229 46.18 -16.36 8.05
C THR A 229 45.21 -15.66 9.01
N THR A 230 45.73 -15.14 10.12
CA THR A 230 44.96 -14.35 11.08
C THR A 230 44.46 -13.05 10.46
N VAL A 231 45.35 -12.31 9.78
CA VAL A 231 45.03 -11.05 9.12
C VAL A 231 44.03 -11.28 8.00
N ALA A 232 44.15 -12.36 7.23
CA ALA A 232 43.18 -12.75 6.21
C ALA A 232 41.79 -13.03 6.80
N ALA A 233 41.71 -13.72 7.95
CA ALA A 233 40.44 -13.94 8.65
C ALA A 233 39.83 -12.62 9.15
N MET A 234 40.65 -11.68 9.62
CA MET A 234 40.20 -10.33 9.98
C MET A 234 39.68 -9.57 8.75
N ALA A 235 40.43 -9.55 7.66
CA ALA A 235 40.06 -8.88 6.42
C ALA A 235 38.73 -9.41 5.87
N ALA A 236 38.50 -10.73 5.95
CA ALA A 236 37.22 -11.35 5.59
C ALA A 236 36.04 -10.87 6.46
N LEU A 237 36.24 -10.72 7.78
CA LEU A 237 35.21 -10.17 8.67
C LEU A 237 34.92 -8.69 8.39
N TYR A 238 35.96 -7.88 8.14
CA TYR A 238 35.80 -6.49 7.73
C TYR A 238 35.08 -6.37 6.38
N GLY A 239 35.37 -7.25 5.43
CA GLY A 239 34.64 -7.34 4.16
C GLY A 239 33.14 -7.57 4.38
N ARG A 240 32.77 -8.54 5.23
CA ARG A 240 31.37 -8.78 5.62
C ARG A 240 30.73 -7.61 6.36
N LEU A 241 31.49 -6.89 7.19
CA LEU A 241 31.00 -5.68 7.84
C LEU A 241 30.66 -4.63 6.79
N VAL A 242 31.55 -4.37 5.83
CA VAL A 242 31.30 -3.39 4.77
C VAL A 242 30.11 -3.81 3.91
N GLU A 243 29.99 -5.09 3.56
CA GLU A 243 28.81 -5.63 2.88
C GLU A 243 27.51 -5.26 3.61
N LYS A 244 27.46 -5.50 4.94
CA LYS A 244 26.29 -5.17 5.77
C LYS A 244 26.08 -3.68 6.00
N GLU A 245 27.14 -2.89 6.08
CA GLU A 245 27.04 -1.42 6.17
C GLU A 245 26.49 -0.82 4.87
N LEU A 246 26.86 -1.38 3.72
CA LEU A 246 26.31 -0.99 2.42
C LEU A 246 24.83 -1.38 2.32
N GLU A 247 24.47 -2.61 2.71
CA GLU A 247 23.07 -3.06 2.77
C GLU A 247 22.21 -2.13 3.65
N LEU A 248 22.67 -1.83 4.86
CA LEU A 248 22.01 -0.88 5.76
C LEU A 248 21.85 0.49 5.11
N SER A 249 22.90 1.00 4.47
CA SER A 249 22.87 2.33 3.84
C SER A 249 21.85 2.40 2.70
N VAL A 250 21.71 1.33 1.91
CA VAL A 250 20.67 1.22 0.87
C VAL A 250 19.27 1.20 1.48
N LEU A 251 19.09 0.48 2.59
CA LEU A 251 17.81 0.44 3.32
C LEU A 251 17.46 1.80 3.93
N GLU A 252 18.42 2.54 4.50
CA GLU A 252 18.19 3.88 5.05
C GLU A 252 17.84 4.93 4.00
N GLN A 253 18.28 4.75 2.74
CA GLN A 253 17.92 5.63 1.64
C GLN A 253 16.53 5.33 1.07
N SER A 254 16.11 4.07 1.09
CA SER A 254 14.84 3.62 0.53
C SER A 254 13.69 3.60 1.55
N LEU A 255 14.00 3.47 2.84
CA LEU A 255 13.04 3.28 3.92
C LEU A 255 13.30 4.27 5.07
N ASN A 256 12.26 4.53 5.86
CA ASN A 256 12.42 5.30 7.09
C ASN A 256 13.29 4.55 8.10
N LYS A 257 14.05 5.31 8.91
CA LYS A 257 14.91 4.76 9.98
C LYS A 257 14.19 3.88 11.00
N THR A 258 12.87 4.06 11.14
CA THR A 258 12.01 3.29 12.05
C THR A 258 11.49 1.99 11.44
N HIS A 259 11.77 1.73 10.16
CA HIS A 259 11.32 0.52 9.48
C HIS A 259 12.00 -0.72 10.10
N PRO A 260 11.27 -1.82 10.38
CA PRO A 260 11.83 -3.03 11.01
C PRO A 260 13.08 -3.57 10.33
N LEU A 261 13.17 -3.46 9.00
CA LEU A 261 14.34 -3.91 8.23
C LEU A 261 15.59 -3.11 8.47
N VAL A 262 15.46 -1.79 8.61
CA VAL A 262 16.60 -0.93 8.94
C VAL A 262 17.12 -1.33 10.32
N SER A 263 16.21 -1.60 11.27
CA SER A 263 16.57 -2.10 12.60
C SER A 263 17.28 -3.47 12.55
N ILE A 264 16.79 -4.41 11.73
CA ILE A 264 17.41 -5.73 11.56
C ILE A 264 18.81 -5.62 10.96
N ALA A 265 18.97 -4.85 9.89
CA ALA A 265 20.28 -4.63 9.27
C ALA A 265 21.24 -3.92 10.23
N GLN A 266 20.75 -2.94 10.99
CA GLN A 266 21.54 -2.25 12.02
C GLN A 266 22.02 -3.23 13.10
N MET A 267 21.15 -4.12 13.58
CA MET A 267 21.54 -5.16 14.54
C MET A 267 22.64 -6.09 13.99
N GLN A 268 22.58 -6.46 12.71
CA GLN A 268 23.62 -7.28 12.07
C GLN A 268 24.96 -6.54 11.96
N VAL A 269 24.93 -5.25 11.59
CA VAL A 269 26.12 -4.39 11.57
C VAL A 269 26.73 -4.28 12.97
N ASP A 270 25.90 -4.06 13.99
CA ASP A 270 26.37 -3.93 15.37
C ASP A 270 26.94 -5.24 15.91
N GLU A 271 26.34 -6.38 15.58
CA GLU A 271 26.88 -7.71 15.91
C GLU A 271 28.28 -7.91 15.30
N LEU A 272 28.45 -7.58 14.01
CA LEU A 272 29.75 -7.67 13.34
C LEU A 272 30.78 -6.72 13.95
N ARG A 273 30.40 -5.49 14.27
CA ARG A 273 31.26 -4.52 14.97
C ARG A 273 31.69 -5.05 16.34
N SER A 274 30.77 -5.62 17.11
CA SER A 274 31.10 -6.24 18.40
C SER A 274 32.06 -7.41 18.24
N LYS A 275 31.86 -8.30 17.25
CA LYS A 275 32.79 -9.41 16.96
C LYS A 275 34.18 -8.91 16.58
N ILE A 276 34.27 -7.89 15.72
CA ILE A 276 35.54 -7.26 15.34
C ILE A 276 36.23 -6.60 16.53
N GLN A 277 35.48 -5.93 17.42
CA GLN A 277 36.05 -5.33 18.62
C GLN A 277 36.56 -6.37 19.62
N ALA A 278 35.80 -7.45 19.86
CA ALA A 278 36.23 -8.56 20.70
C ALA A 278 37.49 -9.24 20.12
N MET A 279 37.54 -9.40 18.80
CA MET A 279 38.71 -9.87 18.08
C MET A 279 39.89 -8.94 18.29
N ASN A 280 39.75 -7.63 18.05
CA ASN A 280 40.82 -6.64 18.26
C ASN A 280 41.36 -6.57 19.70
N ARG A 281 40.55 -6.95 20.70
CA ARG A 281 40.96 -7.01 22.12
C ARG A 281 41.67 -8.32 22.49
N GLY A 282 41.69 -9.32 21.61
CA GLY A 282 42.21 -10.66 21.89
C GLY A 282 41.29 -11.50 22.76
N GLU A 283 40.00 -11.14 22.84
CA GLU A 283 38.99 -11.82 23.65
C GLU A 283 38.18 -12.85 22.84
N ALA A 284 38.34 -12.84 21.51
CA ALA A 284 37.62 -13.76 20.62
C ALA A 284 38.27 -15.16 20.62
N LYS A 285 37.57 -16.13 21.23
CA LYS A 285 37.84 -17.56 21.06
C LYS A 285 37.01 -18.08 19.89
N ILE A 286 37.66 -18.61 18.85
CA ILE A 286 36.98 -19.34 17.78
C ILE A 286 37.37 -20.81 17.94
N ASN A 287 36.46 -21.58 18.56
CA ASN A 287 36.57 -23.00 18.89
C ASN A 287 37.59 -23.38 20.00
N ASP A 288 37.29 -24.49 20.67
CA ASP A 288 37.91 -24.97 21.92
C ASP A 288 39.36 -25.48 21.77
N ASP A 289 39.96 -25.44 20.57
CA ASP A 289 41.32 -25.90 20.31
C ASP A 289 42.21 -24.76 19.77
N ASP A 290 42.99 -24.18 20.69
CA ASP A 290 44.36 -23.64 20.51
C ASP A 290 44.70 -22.77 19.28
N ILE A 291 43.86 -21.78 18.96
CA ILE A 291 44.34 -20.61 18.20
C ILE A 291 44.01 -19.35 18.99
N ASN A 292 44.97 -18.90 19.83
CA ASN A 292 45.01 -17.51 20.28
C ASN A 292 45.23 -16.65 19.03
N LEU A 293 44.12 -16.21 18.44
CA LEU A 293 44.09 -15.49 17.16
C LEU A 293 44.83 -14.15 17.20
N LEU A 294 45.34 -13.73 18.34
CA LEU A 294 46.24 -12.60 18.46
C LEU A 294 47.30 -12.92 19.48
N ILE A 295 48.57 -12.79 19.10
CA ILE A 295 49.57 -12.37 20.07
C ILE A 295 49.08 -10.99 20.54
N PRO A 296 48.79 -10.76 21.83
CA PRO A 296 48.47 -9.43 22.29
C PRO A 296 49.61 -8.51 21.84
N PHE A 297 49.34 -7.53 20.98
CA PHE A 297 50.36 -6.65 20.38
C PHE A 297 51.28 -6.00 21.44
N LYS A 298 50.84 -5.98 22.70
CA LYS A 298 51.65 -5.68 23.89
C LYS A 298 52.92 -6.54 24.06
N LYS A 299 53.04 -7.70 23.37
CA LYS A 299 54.18 -8.63 23.47
C LYS A 299 55.08 -8.66 22.24
N ALA A 300 54.73 -7.98 21.14
CA ALA A 300 55.59 -7.85 19.97
C ALA A 300 56.60 -6.70 20.18
N PRO A 301 57.83 -6.79 19.65
CA PRO A 301 58.70 -5.61 19.56
C PRO A 301 57.94 -4.45 18.89
N GLU A 302 58.09 -3.23 19.41
CA GLU A 302 57.32 -2.05 18.98
C GLU A 302 57.33 -1.86 17.45
N LEU A 303 58.47 -2.16 16.81
CA LEU A 303 58.66 -2.13 15.37
C LEU A 303 57.81 -3.18 14.62
N ALA A 304 57.78 -4.43 15.10
CA ALA A 304 56.97 -5.49 14.50
C ALA A 304 55.47 -5.22 14.66
N GLY A 305 55.06 -4.61 15.78
CA GLY A 305 53.68 -4.19 16.00
C GLY A 305 53.23 -3.11 15.00
N LYS A 306 54.08 -2.12 14.72
CA LYS A 306 53.79 -1.06 13.73
C LYS A 306 53.68 -1.61 12.31
N TYR A 307 54.61 -2.48 11.90
CA TYR A 307 54.56 -3.17 10.61
C TYR A 307 53.27 -3.97 10.44
N LEU A 308 52.95 -4.81 11.43
CA LEU A 308 51.78 -5.69 11.39
C LEU A 308 50.47 -4.89 11.34
N LYS A 309 50.42 -3.72 12.00
CA LYS A 309 49.27 -2.82 11.90
C LYS A 309 49.07 -2.32 10.47
N ILE A 310 50.12 -1.80 9.83
CA ILE A 310 50.04 -1.29 8.44
C ILE A 310 49.64 -2.45 7.50
N TYR A 311 50.26 -3.62 7.64
CA TYR A 311 49.95 -4.80 6.84
C TYR A 311 48.49 -5.23 6.99
N ARG A 312 48.00 -5.33 8.23
CA ARG A 312 46.62 -5.66 8.53
C ARG A 312 45.65 -4.65 7.95
N ASP A 313 45.91 -3.37 8.16
CA ASP A 313 45.04 -2.30 7.68
C ASP A 313 45.02 -2.28 6.15
N LEU A 314 46.16 -2.55 5.48
CA LEU A 314 46.26 -2.67 4.02
C LEU A 314 45.47 -3.88 3.49
N GLU A 315 45.63 -5.06 4.11
CA GLU A 315 44.90 -6.27 3.71
C GLU A 315 43.39 -6.11 3.88
N ILE A 316 42.95 -5.44 4.95
CA ILE A 316 41.55 -5.07 5.14
C ILE A 316 41.06 -4.21 3.97
N GLN A 317 41.81 -3.17 3.59
CA GLN A 317 41.40 -2.29 2.49
C GLN A 317 41.39 -3.01 1.14
N TYR A 318 42.34 -3.91 0.87
CA TYR A 318 42.30 -4.75 -0.34
C TYR A 318 41.07 -5.66 -0.38
N LYS A 319 40.73 -6.26 0.76
CA LYS A 319 39.53 -7.09 0.83
C LYS A 319 38.25 -6.27 0.63
N ILE A 320 38.20 -5.05 1.17
CA ILE A 320 37.09 -4.12 0.91
C ILE A 320 37.01 -3.77 -0.58
N LEU A 321 38.14 -3.52 -1.25
CA LEU A 321 38.19 -3.20 -2.68
C LEU A 321 37.60 -4.34 -3.53
N GLU A 322 37.89 -5.58 -3.18
CA GLU A 322 37.36 -6.79 -3.83
C GLU A 322 35.82 -6.85 -3.80
N PHE A 323 35.20 -6.34 -2.74
CA PHE A 323 33.73 -6.25 -2.61
C PHE A 323 33.14 -4.99 -3.23
N VAL A 324 33.77 -3.83 -3.03
CA VAL A 324 33.22 -2.54 -3.47
C VAL A 324 33.33 -2.35 -4.98
N THR A 325 34.37 -2.90 -5.62
CA THR A 325 34.58 -2.73 -7.06
C THR A 325 33.45 -3.34 -7.90
N PRO A 326 33.04 -4.62 -7.71
CA PRO A 326 31.90 -5.19 -8.41
C PRO A 326 30.60 -4.40 -8.18
N LEU A 327 30.36 -3.96 -6.94
CA LEU A 327 29.17 -3.17 -6.59
C LEU A 327 29.16 -1.81 -7.28
N TYR A 328 30.32 -1.16 -7.41
CA TYR A 328 30.43 0.11 -8.11
C TYR A 328 30.14 -0.03 -9.61
N GLU A 329 30.69 -1.06 -10.25
CA GLU A 329 30.42 -1.33 -11.66
C GLU A 329 28.96 -1.73 -11.90
N GLN A 330 28.37 -2.50 -10.99
CA GLN A 330 26.93 -2.79 -11.01
C GLN A 330 26.10 -1.51 -10.90
N ALA A 331 26.39 -0.64 -9.94
CA ALA A 331 25.63 0.60 -9.73
C ALA A 331 25.72 1.55 -10.93
N LYS A 332 26.86 1.60 -11.63
CA LYS A 332 27.00 2.34 -12.89
C LYS A 332 26.10 1.79 -13.99
N VAL A 333 25.98 0.48 -14.10
CA VAL A 333 25.09 -0.16 -15.08
C VAL A 333 23.63 0.11 -14.73
N GLU A 334 23.25 -0.01 -13.46
CA GLU A 334 21.89 0.24 -12.98
C GLU A 334 21.43 1.69 -13.22
N GLU A 335 22.28 2.69 -12.99
CA GLU A 335 21.94 4.11 -13.25
C GLU A 335 21.63 4.36 -14.73
N VAL A 336 22.36 3.71 -15.65
CA VAL A 336 22.17 3.88 -17.10
C VAL A 336 21.00 3.04 -17.63
N ARG A 337 20.58 2.01 -16.89
CA ARG A 337 19.53 1.08 -17.32
C ARG A 337 18.15 1.74 -17.30
N SER A 338 17.68 2.20 -18.46
CA SER A 338 16.31 2.70 -18.65
C SER A 338 15.35 1.58 -19.04
N THR A 339 15.06 0.65 -18.12
CA THR A 339 14.01 -0.37 -18.38
C THR A 339 12.63 0.24 -18.11
N PRO A 340 11.63 0.03 -18.98
CA PRO A 340 10.24 0.35 -18.66
C PRO A 340 9.86 -0.32 -17.35
N SER A 341 9.26 0.47 -16.46
CA SER A 341 8.91 0.02 -15.12
C SER A 341 7.72 -0.94 -15.11
N VAL A 342 6.84 -0.77 -16.09
CA VAL A 342 5.60 -1.51 -16.24
C VAL A 342 5.52 -2.11 -17.63
N LEU A 343 5.08 -3.37 -17.69
CA LEU A 343 4.72 -4.03 -18.93
C LEU A 343 3.23 -3.84 -19.17
N VAL A 344 2.87 -3.18 -20.27
CA VAL A 344 1.46 -3.05 -20.66
C VAL A 344 1.00 -4.37 -21.27
N LEU A 345 0.04 -5.02 -20.61
CA LEU A 345 -0.61 -6.22 -21.14
C LEU A 345 -1.66 -5.84 -22.17
N ASP A 346 -2.58 -4.96 -21.76
CA ASP A 346 -3.69 -4.50 -22.59
C ASP A 346 -3.79 -2.98 -22.55
N TYR A 347 -3.75 -2.36 -23.74
CA TYR A 347 -4.07 -0.94 -23.90
C TYR A 347 -5.58 -0.73 -23.85
N ALA A 348 -6.01 0.39 -23.27
CA ALA A 348 -7.40 0.76 -23.23
C ALA A 348 -7.90 1.17 -24.62
N GLY A 349 -8.92 0.47 -25.12
CA GLY A 349 -9.68 0.84 -26.31
C GLY A 349 -10.96 1.64 -25.99
N PRO A 350 -11.56 2.32 -26.98
CA PRO A 350 -12.85 3.00 -26.80
C PRO A 350 -13.96 2.00 -26.51
N ALA A 351 -14.80 2.30 -25.51
CA ALA A 351 -15.86 1.36 -25.12
C ALA A 351 -16.93 1.20 -26.21
N GLU A 352 -17.26 -0.04 -26.56
CA GLU A 352 -18.36 -0.33 -27.48
C GLU A 352 -19.72 0.06 -26.90
N ARG A 353 -19.92 -0.21 -25.60
CA ARG A 353 -21.21 -0.13 -24.90
C ARG A 353 -21.12 0.80 -23.70
N LYS A 354 -22.25 1.42 -23.32
CA LYS A 354 -22.33 2.23 -22.08
C LYS A 354 -22.20 1.33 -20.85
N ALA A 355 -21.47 1.80 -19.85
CA ALA A 355 -21.29 1.14 -18.56
C ALA A 355 -22.40 1.49 -17.57
N LYS A 356 -22.78 2.78 -17.47
CA LYS A 356 -23.85 3.29 -16.60
C LYS A 356 -24.63 4.43 -17.29
N PRO A 357 -25.93 4.62 -17.00
CA PRO A 357 -26.81 3.75 -16.21
C PRO A 357 -27.29 2.51 -17.01
N LYS A 358 -27.36 1.36 -16.32
CA LYS A 358 -27.98 0.12 -16.84
C LYS A 358 -29.50 0.20 -16.59
N GLY A 359 -30.28 0.46 -17.63
CA GLY A 359 -31.74 0.68 -17.49
C GLY A 359 -32.48 -0.47 -16.81
N THR A 360 -32.04 -1.71 -17.01
CA THR A 360 -32.60 -2.90 -16.35
C THR A 360 -32.43 -2.89 -14.83
N ILE A 361 -31.32 -2.36 -14.32
CA ILE A 361 -31.07 -2.26 -12.87
C ILE A 361 -32.01 -1.21 -12.26
N TYR A 362 -32.14 -0.03 -12.89
CA TYR A 362 -33.05 1.01 -12.41
C TYR A 362 -34.50 0.52 -12.43
N LEU A 363 -34.92 -0.19 -13.47
CA LEU A 363 -36.24 -0.79 -13.55
C LEU A 363 -36.48 -1.78 -12.38
N LEU A 364 -35.58 -2.74 -12.17
CA LEU A 364 -35.74 -3.73 -11.08
C LEU A 364 -35.73 -3.10 -9.69
N VAL A 365 -34.77 -2.21 -9.41
CA VAL A 365 -34.64 -1.56 -8.10
C VAL A 365 -35.84 -0.67 -7.83
N SER A 366 -36.27 0.13 -8.81
CA SER A 366 -37.44 1.00 -8.68
C SER A 366 -38.73 0.21 -8.48
N PHE A 367 -38.90 -0.93 -9.17
CA PHE A 367 -40.05 -1.82 -9.00
C PHE A 367 -40.11 -2.43 -7.59
N VAL A 368 -38.99 -2.98 -7.09
CA VAL A 368 -38.93 -3.57 -5.74
C VAL A 368 -39.12 -2.50 -4.66
N ALA A 369 -38.41 -1.37 -4.77
CA ALA A 369 -38.50 -0.29 -3.80
C ALA A 369 -39.91 0.33 -3.74
N SER A 370 -40.53 0.59 -4.90
CA SER A 370 -41.89 1.10 -4.96
C SER A 370 -42.91 0.09 -4.44
N GLY A 371 -42.69 -1.21 -4.64
CA GLY A 371 -43.49 -2.27 -4.03
C GLY A 371 -43.46 -2.20 -2.50
N ILE A 372 -42.26 -2.16 -1.91
CA ILE A 372 -42.09 -2.11 -0.44
C ILE A 372 -42.70 -0.82 0.13
N ILE A 373 -42.40 0.34 -0.47
CA ILE A 373 -42.93 1.63 -0.02
C ILE A 373 -44.44 1.69 -0.19
N GLY A 374 -44.97 1.19 -1.30
CA GLY A 374 -46.40 1.13 -1.57
C GLY A 374 -47.14 0.28 -0.53
N LEU A 375 -46.60 -0.91 -0.21
CA LEU A 375 -47.14 -1.78 0.84
C LEU A 375 -47.16 -1.08 2.19
N PHE A 376 -46.06 -0.41 2.55
CA PHE A 376 -45.96 0.35 3.79
C PHE A 376 -47.04 1.45 3.87
N ILE A 377 -47.18 2.27 2.82
CA ILE A 377 -48.18 3.34 2.74
C ILE A 377 -49.60 2.77 2.92
N VAL A 378 -49.94 1.71 2.18
CA VAL A 378 -51.27 1.08 2.26
C VAL A 378 -51.54 0.54 3.66
N PHE A 379 -50.54 -0.06 4.31
CA PHE A 379 -50.70 -0.60 5.65
C PHE A 379 -50.87 0.52 6.70
N THR A 380 -50.09 1.60 6.61
CA THR A 380 -50.25 2.78 7.47
C THR A 380 -51.63 3.43 7.30
N LEU A 381 -52.10 3.58 6.05
CA LEU A 381 -53.45 4.09 5.78
C LEU A 381 -54.54 3.16 6.33
N HIS A 382 -54.35 1.85 6.21
CA HIS A 382 -55.28 0.87 6.77
C HIS A 382 -55.35 0.97 8.30
N ILE A 383 -54.20 0.98 8.98
CA ILE A 383 -54.12 1.16 10.43
C ILE A 383 -54.77 2.47 10.85
N GLY A 384 -54.45 3.59 10.19
CA GLY A 384 -55.03 4.90 10.46
C GLY A 384 -56.56 4.93 10.29
N SER A 385 -57.07 4.26 9.24
CA SER A 385 -58.52 4.12 9.03
C SER A 385 -59.21 3.30 10.13
N LYS A 386 -58.52 2.29 10.68
CA LYS A 386 -58.98 1.51 11.83
C LYS A 386 -58.97 2.36 13.11
N PHE A 387 -57.93 3.17 13.32
CA PHE A 387 -57.84 4.12 14.44
C PHE A 387 -58.98 5.15 14.46
N ASN A 388 -59.40 5.68 13.31
CA ASN A 388 -60.50 6.65 13.25
C ASN A 388 -61.88 6.04 13.51
N ASN A 389 -62.05 4.74 13.29
CA ASN A 389 -63.33 4.04 13.48
C ASN A 389 -63.46 3.32 14.83
N LEU A 390 -62.44 3.40 15.69
CA LEU A 390 -62.44 2.78 17.02
C LEU A 390 -62.70 3.87 18.08
N GLN A 391 -63.96 3.98 18.54
CA GLN A 391 -64.28 4.51 19.88
C GLN A 391 -63.81 3.51 20.96
N ASP A 392 -62.54 3.10 20.91
CA ASP A 392 -61.96 2.13 21.83
C ASP A 392 -61.25 2.87 22.97
N THR A 393 -61.59 2.53 24.21
CA THR A 393 -61.10 3.08 25.48
C THR A 393 -59.57 3.17 25.55
N ARG A 394 -58.86 2.36 24.75
CA ARG A 394 -57.39 2.36 24.59
C ARG A 394 -56.83 3.60 23.89
N VAL A 395 -57.58 4.21 22.95
CA VAL A 395 -57.17 5.43 22.24
C VAL A 395 -57.25 6.65 23.16
N TYR A 396 -58.26 6.67 24.06
CA TYR A 396 -58.36 7.68 25.11
C TYR A 396 -57.15 7.59 26.06
N TYR A 397 -56.76 6.38 26.49
CA TYR A 397 -55.58 6.18 27.34
C TYR A 397 -54.28 6.70 26.71
N ILE A 398 -54.03 6.42 25.42
CA ILE A 398 -52.81 6.89 24.74
C ILE A 398 -52.80 8.41 24.57
N LYS A 399 -53.94 9.02 24.19
CA LYS A 399 -54.06 10.49 24.10
C LYS A 399 -53.89 11.15 25.47
N GLU A 400 -54.51 10.61 26.51
CA GLU A 400 -54.42 11.13 27.87
C GLU A 400 -52.99 10.98 28.41
N ALA A 401 -52.34 9.83 28.20
CA ALA A 401 -50.95 9.60 28.59
C ALA A 401 -49.99 10.58 27.91
N LEU A 402 -50.11 10.79 26.59
CA LEU A 402 -49.29 11.74 25.85
C LEU A 402 -49.54 13.20 26.28
N GLN A 403 -50.79 13.58 26.59
CA GLN A 403 -51.09 14.90 27.16
C GLN A 403 -50.52 15.08 28.57
N LYS A 404 -50.57 14.03 29.41
CA LYS A 404 -50.01 14.03 30.75
C LYS A 404 -48.49 14.12 30.72
N ASP A 405 -47.84 13.44 29.78
CA ASP A 405 -46.39 13.53 29.59
C ASP A 405 -45.97 14.88 29.02
N TYR A 406 -46.72 15.44 28.06
CA TYR A 406 -46.47 16.78 27.54
C TYR A 406 -46.60 17.87 28.61
N SER A 407 -47.62 17.80 29.46
CA SER A 407 -47.82 18.75 30.56
C SER A 407 -46.77 18.61 31.67
N LYS A 408 -46.31 17.38 31.97
CA LYS A 408 -45.15 17.14 32.83
C LYS A 408 -43.87 17.74 32.24
N LEU A 409 -43.61 17.53 30.95
CA LEU A 409 -42.44 18.11 30.27
C LEU A 409 -42.46 19.65 30.31
N ARG A 410 -43.61 20.25 30.03
CA ARG A 410 -43.80 21.70 30.06
C ARG A 410 -43.62 22.29 31.46
N SER A 411 -44.13 21.62 32.50
CA SER A 411 -43.94 22.05 33.88
C SER A 411 -42.50 21.86 34.36
N PHE A 412 -41.79 20.82 33.90
CA PHE A 412 -40.36 20.61 34.17
C PHE A 412 -39.48 21.69 33.53
N ILE A 413 -39.79 22.07 32.27
CA ILE A 413 -39.11 23.15 31.55
C ILE A 413 -39.36 24.51 32.23
N ASN A 414 -40.61 24.78 32.66
CA ASN A 414 -40.92 26.02 33.36
C ASN A 414 -40.31 26.09 34.78
N LYS A 415 -40.21 24.97 35.50
CA LYS A 415 -39.51 24.93 36.80
C LYS A 415 -38.00 25.20 36.66
N ARG A 416 -37.36 24.76 35.58
CA ARG A 416 -35.94 25.07 35.31
C ARG A 416 -35.71 26.54 34.93
N LYS A 417 -36.71 27.23 34.35
CA LYS A 417 -36.64 28.67 34.06
C LYS A 417 -36.85 29.58 35.28
N LEU A 418 -37.44 29.07 36.37
CA LEU A 418 -37.72 29.84 37.59
C LEU A 418 -36.65 29.69 38.69
N ASN A 419 -35.77 28.68 38.56
CA ASN A 419 -34.67 28.41 39.50
C ASN A 419 -33.28 28.68 38.87
N GLY A 420 -33.22 29.46 37.79
CA GLY A 420 -31.99 29.86 37.09
C GLY A 420 -31.76 31.36 37.21
#